data_AF-A0A928D4E4-F1
#
_entry.id   AF-A0A928D4E4-F1
#
_cell.length_a   1.000
_cell.length_b   1.000
_cell.length_c   1.000
_cell.angle_alpha   90.00
_cell.angle_beta   90.00
_cell.angle_gamma   90.00
#
_symmetry.space_group_name_H-M   'P 1'
#
loop_
_entity.id
_entity.type
_entity.pdbx_description
1 polymer ?
#
loop_
_entity_poly.entity_id
_entity_poly.type
_entity_poly.pdbx_seq_one_letter_code
_entity_poly.pdbx_strand_id
1 'polypeptide(L)'
;MSTGRNGVIEQKEATPQISTQATVRRLLPVECERLMGFPDNHTRIAWKGKSEEDCPDAPRYKACGNSMAVNCMMWLGERIDAVEKTVIHISNHNNGGSVERRENLSAGKSNQESEKEDSQNATVVCRN
;
A
#
# COMPACT_ATOMS: atom_id res chain seq x y z
N MET A 1 42.72 -57.95 -8.67
CA MET A 1 41.35 -57.86 -8.15
C MET A 1 41.26 -56.61 -7.28
N SER A 2 40.66 -55.54 -7.80
CA SER A 2 40.46 -54.27 -7.08
C SER A 2 39.12 -54.34 -6.35
N THR A 3 39.14 -54.36 -5.02
CA THR A 3 37.93 -54.27 -4.20
C THR A 3 37.58 -52.81 -3.97
N GLY A 4 36.45 -52.38 -4.54
CA GLY A 4 35.91 -51.03 -4.38
C GLY A 4 35.56 -50.73 -2.92
N ARG A 5 36.07 -49.60 -2.42
CA ARG A 5 35.57 -48.99 -1.19
C ARG A 5 34.39 -48.10 -1.56
N ASN A 6 33.20 -48.54 -1.20
CA ASN A 6 31.99 -47.73 -1.23
C ASN A 6 32.14 -46.59 -0.21
N GLY A 7 32.30 -45.37 -0.70
CA GLY A 7 32.28 -44.15 0.12
C GLY A 7 30.85 -43.82 0.50
N VAL A 8 30.50 -44.07 1.75
CA VAL A 8 29.23 -43.61 2.34
C VAL A 8 29.34 -42.10 2.50
N ILE A 9 28.51 -41.34 1.79
CA ILE A 9 28.41 -39.89 1.94
C ILE A 9 27.57 -39.66 3.21
N GLU A 10 28.24 -39.34 4.31
CA GLU A 10 27.60 -39.01 5.57
C GLU A 10 26.81 -37.69 5.40
N GLN A 11 25.48 -37.79 5.32
CA GLN A 11 24.60 -36.64 5.29
C GLN A 11 24.61 -36.00 6.68
N LYS A 12 25.35 -34.90 6.82
CA LYS A 12 25.32 -34.06 8.02
C LYS A 12 23.93 -33.43 8.11
N GLU A 13 23.10 -33.93 9.01
CA GLU A 13 21.79 -33.33 9.32
C GLU A 13 22.00 -31.86 9.69
N ALA A 14 21.45 -30.95 8.88
CA ALA A 14 21.48 -29.53 9.14
C ALA A 14 20.48 -29.23 10.26
N THR A 15 20.96 -29.21 11.49
CA THR A 15 20.18 -28.69 12.62
C THR A 15 19.80 -27.25 12.32
N PRO A 16 18.51 -26.86 12.42
CA PRO A 16 18.11 -25.48 12.21
C PRO A 16 18.74 -24.60 13.29
N GLN A 17 19.80 -23.87 12.95
CA GLN A 17 20.37 -22.86 13.83
C GLN A 17 19.49 -21.61 13.82
N ILE A 18 18.93 -21.28 14.97
CA ILE A 18 18.32 -19.98 15.22
C ILE A 18 19.47 -19.00 15.49
N SER A 19 19.65 -18.01 14.61
CA SER A 19 20.61 -16.92 14.84
C SER A 19 20.21 -16.16 16.11
N THR A 20 21.04 -16.23 17.15
CA THR A 20 20.81 -15.59 18.45
C THR A 20 21.22 -14.12 18.49
N GLN A 21 21.74 -13.57 17.39
CA GLN A 21 22.19 -12.18 17.32
C GLN A 21 21.14 -11.30 16.67
N ALA A 22 20.48 -10.46 17.47
CA ALA A 22 19.59 -9.42 16.97
C ALA A 22 20.40 -8.37 16.20
N THR A 23 20.38 -8.44 14.87
CA THR A 23 20.95 -7.41 13.99
C THR A 23 19.84 -6.49 13.50
N VAL A 24 20.00 -5.18 13.71
CA VAL A 24 19.07 -4.17 13.21
C VAL A 24 19.34 -3.92 11.73
N ARG A 25 18.35 -4.21 10.88
CA ARG A 25 18.38 -3.85 9.46
C ARG A 25 17.40 -2.70 9.19
N ARG A 26 17.71 -1.87 8.20
CA ARG A 26 16.74 -0.90 7.68
C ARG A 26 15.64 -1.65 6.93
N LEU A 27 14.41 -1.16 7.04
CA LEU A 27 13.29 -1.66 6.25
C LEU A 27 13.49 -1.25 4.79
N LEU A 28 13.16 -2.15 3.88
CA LEU A 28 13.10 -1.88 2.44
C LEU A 28 11.89 -0.97 2.15
N PRO A 29 11.89 -0.20 1.05
CA PRO A 29 10.76 0.66 0.72
C PRO A 29 9.44 -0.12 0.57
N VAL A 30 9.50 -1.35 0.03
CA VAL A 30 8.34 -2.26 -0.10
C VAL A 30 7.81 -2.73 1.26
N GLU A 31 8.68 -2.90 2.25
CA GLU A 31 8.25 -3.23 3.61
C GLU A 31 7.54 -2.04 4.25
N CYS A 32 8.03 -0.82 4.01
CA CYS A 32 7.35 0.40 4.46
C CYS A 32 6.00 0.60 3.74
N GLU A 33 5.90 0.33 2.44
CA GLU A 33 4.64 0.38 1.68
C GLU A 33 3.59 -0.54 2.30
N ARG A 34 3.95 -1.80 2.55
CA ARG A 34 3.06 -2.77 3.20
C ARG A 34 2.67 -2.38 4.61
N LEU A 35 3.60 -1.81 5.39
CA LEU A 35 3.32 -1.31 6.74
C LEU A 35 2.28 -0.17 6.71
N MET A 36 2.34 0.68 5.68
CA MET A 36 1.37 1.77 5.48
C MET A 36 0.05 1.30 4.87
N GLY A 37 -0.03 0.07 4.35
CA GLY A 37 -1.20 -0.46 3.65
C GLY A 37 -1.27 -0.07 2.18
N PHE A 38 -0.16 0.36 1.59
CA PHE A 38 -0.06 0.60 0.15
C PHE A 38 0.14 -0.72 -0.62
N PRO A 39 -0.29 -0.78 -1.89
CA PRO A 39 0.07 -1.90 -2.76
C PRO A 39 1.58 -1.96 -2.98
N ASP A 40 2.09 -3.15 -3.31
CA ASP A 40 3.51 -3.32 -3.59
C ASP A 40 3.97 -2.40 -4.73
N ASN A 41 5.10 -1.71 -4.53
CA ASN A 41 5.69 -0.75 -5.47
C ASN A 41 4.88 0.53 -5.70
N HIS A 42 3.93 0.85 -4.82
CA HIS A 42 3.13 2.08 -4.92
C HIS A 42 3.96 3.37 -5.00
N THR A 43 5.12 3.41 -4.35
CA THR A 43 5.99 4.60 -4.37
C THR A 43 6.98 4.65 -5.54
N ARG A 44 6.94 3.68 -6.46
CA ARG A 44 7.77 3.69 -7.68
C ARG A 44 7.16 4.65 -8.71
N ILE A 45 7.41 5.93 -8.52
CA ILE A 45 7.03 6.98 -9.46
C ILE A 45 8.21 7.37 -10.35
N ALA A 46 7.92 7.88 -11.55
CA ALA A 46 8.92 8.44 -12.45
C ALA A 46 9.66 9.60 -11.77
N TRP A 47 10.99 9.52 -11.70
CA TRP A 47 11.82 10.48 -10.97
C TRP A 47 12.80 11.19 -11.91
N LYS A 48 12.76 12.54 -11.95
CA LYS A 48 13.64 13.39 -12.79
C LYS A 48 13.71 12.96 -14.26
N GLY A 49 12.57 12.54 -14.84
CA GLY A 49 12.48 12.11 -16.25
C GLY A 49 12.97 10.68 -16.52
N LYS A 50 13.30 9.91 -15.47
CA LYS A 50 13.62 8.48 -15.56
C LYS A 50 12.37 7.62 -15.37
N SER A 51 12.40 6.37 -15.86
CA SER A 51 11.30 5.43 -15.71
C SER A 51 11.05 5.08 -14.23
N GLU A 52 9.87 4.50 -13.96
CA GLU A 52 9.45 4.07 -12.62
C GLU A 52 10.38 2.98 -12.04
N GLU A 53 11.06 2.21 -12.90
CA GLU A 53 11.99 1.18 -12.43
C GLU A 53 13.25 1.79 -11.79
N ASP A 54 13.67 2.97 -12.27
CA ASP A 54 14.90 3.68 -11.91
C ASP A 54 14.70 4.66 -10.74
N CYS A 55 13.56 4.61 -10.05
CA CYS A 55 13.29 5.48 -8.90
C CYS A 55 14.24 5.13 -7.74
N PRO A 56 15.10 6.07 -7.28
CA PRO A 56 15.98 5.82 -6.14
C PRO A 56 15.20 5.60 -4.84
N ASP A 57 15.79 4.90 -3.88
CA ASP A 57 15.11 4.58 -2.61
C ASP A 57 14.81 5.82 -1.75
N ALA A 58 15.61 6.88 -1.85
CA ALA A 58 15.42 8.07 -1.02
C ALA A 58 14.06 8.79 -1.28
N PRO A 59 13.65 9.09 -2.53
CA PRO A 59 12.30 9.53 -2.85
C PRO A 59 11.20 8.62 -2.33
N ARG A 60 11.39 7.30 -2.39
CA ARG A 60 10.42 6.31 -1.92
C ARG A 60 10.21 6.38 -0.41
N TYR A 61 11.29 6.45 0.36
CA TYR A 61 11.20 6.65 1.81
C TYR A 61 10.56 7.99 2.17
N LYS A 62 10.88 9.06 1.44
CA LYS A 62 10.27 10.39 1.65
C LYS A 62 8.77 10.37 1.36
N ALA A 63 8.35 9.69 0.30
CA ALA A 63 6.94 9.51 -0.04
C ALA A 63 6.22 8.76 1.08
N CYS A 64 6.67 7.54 1.41
CA CYS A 64 6.07 6.74 2.49
C CYS A 64 6.00 7.49 3.83
N GLY A 65 7.07 8.22 4.19
CA GLY A 65 7.14 8.93 5.48
C GLY A 65 6.26 10.17 5.59
N ASN A 66 5.91 10.80 4.46
CA ASN A 66 5.00 11.96 4.43
C ASN A 66 3.55 11.57 4.15
N SER A 67 3.28 10.33 3.77
CA SER A 67 1.94 9.82 3.54
C SER A 67 1.21 9.49 4.84
N MET A 68 -0.11 9.34 4.74
CA MET A 68 -0.93 8.79 5.82
C MET A 68 -1.04 7.26 5.69
N ALA A 69 -1.13 6.57 6.81
CA ALA A 69 -1.30 5.12 6.81
C ALA A 69 -2.75 4.76 6.42
N VAL A 70 -2.90 3.95 5.38
CA VAL A 70 -4.19 3.57 4.76
C VAL A 70 -5.08 2.86 5.76
N ASN A 71 -4.50 2.00 6.58
CA ASN A 71 -5.20 1.30 7.66
C ASN A 71 -5.92 2.26 8.63
N CYS A 72 -5.28 3.36 9.02
CA CYS A 72 -5.87 4.36 9.91
C CYS A 72 -6.95 5.18 9.19
N MET A 73 -6.68 5.60 7.95
CA MET A 73 -7.62 6.41 7.16
C MET A 73 -8.89 5.64 6.80
N MET A 74 -8.78 4.35 6.48
CA MET A 74 -9.92 3.46 6.23
C MET A 74 -10.85 3.41 7.45
N TRP A 75 -10.31 3.17 8.64
CA TRP A 75 -11.09 3.08 9.87
C TRP A 75 -11.79 4.41 10.22
N LEU A 76 -11.12 5.54 10.00
CA LEU A 76 -11.73 6.86 10.20
C LEU A 76 -12.83 7.13 9.17
N GLY A 77 -12.58 6.81 7.90
CA GLY A 77 -13.53 7.01 6.80
C GLY A 77 -14.84 6.27 7.00
N GLU A 78 -14.79 5.00 7.42
CA GLU A 78 -15.98 4.19 7.73
C GLU A 78 -16.89 4.85 8.78
N ARG A 79 -16.29 5.50 9.78
CA ARG A 79 -17.03 6.15 10.87
C ARG A 79 -17.63 7.48 10.44
N ILE A 80 -16.90 8.24 9.65
CA ILE A 80 -17.39 9.50 9.07
C ILE A 80 -18.60 9.19 8.17
N ASP A 81 -18.47 8.20 7.28
CA ASP A 81 -19.55 7.76 6.39
C ASP A 81 -20.80 7.29 7.16
N ALA A 82 -20.63 6.54 8.26
CA ALA A 82 -21.74 6.14 9.12
C ALA A 82 -22.50 7.34 9.73
N VAL A 83 -21.78 8.39 10.13
CA VAL A 83 -22.38 9.63 10.65
C VAL A 83 -23.05 10.43 9.54
N GLU A 84 -22.40 10.59 8.38
CA GLU A 84 -22.97 11.31 7.22
C GLU A 84 -24.29 10.71 6.77
N LYS A 85 -24.37 9.37 6.66
CA LYS A 85 -25.61 8.65 6.35
C LYS A 85 -26.70 8.92 7.38
N THR A 86 -26.35 8.95 8.66
CA THR A 86 -27.29 9.25 9.75
C THR A 86 -27.79 10.70 9.67
N VAL A 87 -26.90 11.67 9.41
CA VAL A 87 -27.25 13.09 9.27
C VAL A 87 -28.15 13.32 8.07
N ILE A 88 -27.87 12.68 6.93
CA ILE A 88 -28.72 12.75 5.73
C ILE A 88 -30.12 12.19 6.04
N HIS A 89 -30.20 11.04 6.73
CA HIS A 89 -31.48 10.45 7.11
C HIS A 89 -32.31 11.38 8.02
N ILE A 90 -31.69 11.97 9.05
CA ILE A 90 -32.33 12.94 9.94
C ILE A 90 -32.80 14.18 9.16
N SER A 91 -31.95 14.71 8.29
CA SER A 91 -32.24 15.89 7.48
C SER A 91 -33.42 15.67 6.53
N ASN A 92 -33.53 14.49 5.95
CA ASN A 92 -34.63 14.10 5.07
C ASN A 92 -35.96 13.92 5.84
N HIS A 93 -35.92 13.49 7.10
CA HIS A 93 -37.12 13.39 7.93
C HIS A 93 -37.60 14.77 8.41
N ASN A 94 -36.69 15.71 8.64
CA ASN A 94 -37.03 17.07 9.07
C ASN A 94 -37.53 17.97 7.93
N ASN A 95 -37.10 17.70 6.69
CA ASN A 95 -37.57 18.40 5.49
C ASN A 95 -38.70 17.60 4.82
N GLY A 96 -39.89 17.64 5.40
CA GLY A 96 -41.09 17.11 4.73
C GLY A 96 -41.34 17.84 3.40
N GLY A 97 -40.97 17.20 2.28
CA GLY A 97 -41.46 17.58 0.94
C GLY A 97 -40.37 17.83 -0.11
N SER A 98 -40.31 16.91 -1.08
CA SER A 98 -39.88 17.11 -2.48
C SER A 98 -38.49 17.72 -2.74
N VAL A 99 -37.47 16.85 -2.81
CA VAL A 99 -36.35 17.09 -3.72
C VAL A 99 -36.36 15.96 -4.74
N GLU A 100 -36.83 16.28 -5.94
CA GLU A 100 -36.73 15.42 -7.11
C GLU A 100 -35.29 14.96 -7.27
N ARG A 101 -35.17 13.65 -7.23
CA ARG A 101 -33.99 12.88 -7.56
C ARG A 101 -33.56 13.27 -8.98
N ARG A 102 -32.57 14.17 -9.10
CA ARG A 102 -31.73 14.23 -10.30
C ARG A 102 -30.85 13.00 -10.30
N GLU A 103 -31.44 11.88 -10.71
CA GLU A 103 -30.73 10.88 -11.48
C GLU A 103 -30.20 11.65 -12.69
N ASN A 104 -28.88 11.89 -12.74
CA ASN A 104 -28.07 12.13 -13.94
C ASN A 104 -26.76 12.86 -13.56
N LEU A 105 -25.75 12.07 -13.16
CA LEU A 105 -24.34 12.30 -13.52
C LEU A 105 -23.62 10.94 -13.43
N SER A 106 -23.57 10.27 -14.59
CA SER A 106 -22.67 9.16 -14.99
C SER A 106 -22.44 8.04 -13.96
N ALA A 107 -23.18 6.94 -14.02
CA ALA A 107 -22.77 5.79 -14.84
C ALA A 107 -21.49 6.04 -15.68
N GLY A 108 -20.37 5.46 -15.24
CA GLY A 108 -19.17 5.33 -16.08
C GLY A 108 -17.92 6.02 -15.55
N LYS A 109 -17.48 5.69 -14.33
CA LYS A 109 -16.06 5.61 -14.04
C LYS A 109 -15.80 4.22 -13.47
N SER A 110 -15.41 3.33 -14.36
CA SER A 110 -14.72 2.08 -14.04
C SER A 110 -13.72 2.31 -12.91
N ASN A 111 -13.59 1.32 -12.03
CA ASN A 111 -12.60 1.19 -10.95
C ASN A 111 -11.13 1.23 -11.45
N GLN A 112 -10.76 2.23 -12.25
CA GLN A 112 -9.46 2.45 -12.89
C GLN A 112 -8.97 3.90 -12.77
N GLU A 113 -9.76 4.84 -12.24
CA GLU A 113 -9.34 6.24 -12.06
C GLU A 113 -8.77 6.56 -10.67
N SER A 114 -9.03 5.73 -9.65
CA SER A 114 -8.36 5.88 -8.35
C SER A 114 -6.86 5.54 -8.41
N GLU A 115 -6.46 4.61 -9.28
CA GLU A 115 -5.04 4.25 -9.43
C GLU A 115 -4.20 5.37 -10.08
N LYS A 116 -4.82 6.24 -10.88
CA LYS A 116 -4.13 7.34 -11.57
C LYS A 116 -4.04 8.62 -10.73
N GLU A 117 -5.06 8.94 -9.93
CA GLU A 117 -4.99 10.09 -9.01
C GLU A 117 -4.04 9.84 -7.84
N ASP A 118 -3.96 8.60 -7.33
CA ASP A 118 -3.02 8.26 -6.25
C ASP A 118 -1.55 8.31 -6.72
N SER A 119 -1.27 7.88 -7.96
CA SER A 119 0.06 8.02 -8.59
C SER A 119 0.45 9.49 -8.81
N GLN A 120 -0.52 10.35 -9.17
CA GLN A 120 -0.27 11.78 -9.32
C GLN A 120 -0.07 12.49 -7.97
N ASN A 121 -0.74 12.04 -6.90
CA ASN A 121 -0.54 12.62 -5.56
C ASN A 121 0.83 12.23 -4.99
N ALA A 122 1.32 11.00 -5.24
CA ALA A 122 2.70 10.61 -4.91
C ALA A 122 3.74 11.49 -5.64
N THR A 123 3.45 11.89 -6.88
CA THR A 123 4.33 12.78 -7.67
C THR A 123 4.46 14.19 -7.06
N VAL A 124 3.45 14.68 -6.34
CA VAL A 124 3.50 15.99 -5.68
C VAL A 124 4.38 15.94 -4.42
N VAL A 125 4.37 14.84 -3.67
CA VAL A 125 5.17 14.68 -2.44
C VAL A 125 6.68 14.71 -2.70
N CYS A 126 7.11 14.29 -3.90
CA CYS A 126 8.52 14.23 -4.25
C CYS A 126 9.08 15.53 -4.89
N ARG A 127 8.26 16.56 -5.15
CA ARG A 127 8.69 17.80 -5.85
C ARG A 127 9.30 18.91 -4.96
N ASN A 128 9.55 18.67 -3.68
CA ASN A 128 10.36 19.56 -2.83
C ASN A 128 11.82 19.12 -2.75
#